data_AF-A0A4Z0VBS4-F1
#
_entry.id   AF-A0A4Z0VBS4-F1
#
_cell.length_a   1.000
_cell.length_b   1.000
_cell.length_c   1.000
_cell.angle_alpha   90.00
_cell.angle_beta   90.00
_cell.angle_gamma   90.00
#
_symmetry.space_group_name_H-M   'P 1'
#
loop_
_entity.id
_entity.type
_entity.pdbx_description
1 polymer ?
#
loop_
_entity_poly.entity_id
_entity_poly.type
_entity_poly.pdbx_seq_one_letter_code
_entity_poly.pdbx_strand_id
1 'polypeptide(L)'
;MSHDYNSLLRLAYEIEGLLLLQQRRGADAEVAIDEMLADKIAQLAGDFPVRGAESYSVTEPVHAEEAPVIASDSNDACEASLKAADGAVAASAVEEEVAESNGVKEPVAPVSSRVEVCEADDSQLTLDEKLARQRAKDIFRAFTLNDKFRFRRELFRDSQEEFDDALKVISEMSNVGEAEEYVYDDLCLDPENEAVKAFMDVVIKHF
;
A
#
# COMPACT_ATOMS: atom_id res chain seq x y z
N MET A 1 -30.02 19.52 -19.47
CA MET A 1 -29.57 20.83 -18.97
C MET A 1 -28.06 20.85 -19.10
N SER A 2 -27.46 21.92 -19.64
CA SER A 2 -26.01 22.05 -19.65
C SER A 2 -25.56 22.52 -18.26
N HIS A 3 -24.82 21.68 -17.55
CA HIS A 3 -24.25 22.06 -16.25
C HIS A 3 -23.15 23.12 -16.46
N ASP A 4 -23.19 24.20 -15.70
CA ASP A 4 -22.07 25.14 -15.65
C ASP A 4 -21.00 24.62 -14.67
N TYR A 5 -20.04 23.89 -15.22
CA TYR A 5 -18.96 23.29 -14.44
C TYR A 5 -18.08 24.32 -13.71
N ASN A 6 -18.01 25.57 -14.15
CA ASN A 6 -17.25 26.60 -13.43
C ASN A 6 -17.95 27.01 -12.14
N SER A 7 -19.28 27.14 -12.19
CA SER A 7 -20.08 27.42 -10.99
C SER A 7 -20.07 26.23 -10.04
N LEU A 8 -20.12 25.00 -10.57
CA LEU A 8 -19.99 23.78 -9.77
C LEU A 8 -18.65 23.68 -9.04
N LEU A 9 -17.57 24.01 -9.74
CA LEU A 9 -16.22 23.97 -9.18
C LEU A 9 -16.03 25.00 -8.07
N ARG A 10 -16.59 26.20 -8.23
CA ARG A 10 -16.61 27.22 -7.15
C ARG A 10 -17.34 26.71 -5.92
N LEU A 11 -18.50 26.08 -6.11
CA LEU A 11 -19.27 25.49 -5.02
C LEU A 11 -18.49 24.38 -4.29
N ALA A 12 -17.77 23.55 -5.03
CA ALA A 12 -16.91 22.51 -4.45
C ALA A 12 -15.77 23.11 -3.60
N TYR A 13 -15.11 24.17 -4.08
CA TYR A 13 -14.06 24.85 -3.31
C TYR A 13 -14.59 25.54 -2.04
N GLU A 14 -15.81 26.08 -2.08
CA GLU A 14 -16.46 26.63 -0.89
C GLU A 14 -16.71 25.54 0.16
N ILE A 15 -17.21 24.36 -0.26
CA ILE A 15 -17.42 23.21 0.61
C ILE A 15 -16.09 22.72 1.21
N GLU A 16 -15.06 22.56 0.37
CA GLU A 16 -13.71 22.20 0.83
C GLU A 16 -13.17 23.20 1.87
N GLY A 17 -13.32 24.50 1.61
CA GLY A 17 -12.89 25.56 2.53
C GLY A 17 -13.61 25.49 3.88
N LEU A 18 -14.91 25.21 3.89
CA LEU A 18 -15.70 25.02 5.11
C LEU A 18 -15.26 23.78 5.90
N LEU A 19 -15.00 22.65 5.21
CA LEU A 19 -14.48 21.44 5.84
C LEU A 19 -13.10 21.65 6.47
N LEU A 20 -12.20 22.34 5.76
CA LEU A 20 -10.88 22.71 6.29
C LEU A 20 -10.98 23.65 7.49
N LEU A 21 -11.96 24.56 7.49
CA LEU A 21 -12.20 25.47 8.61
C LEU A 21 -12.69 24.70 9.85
N GLN A 22 -13.61 23.75 9.66
CA GLN A 22 -14.11 22.89 10.73
C GLN A 22 -12.98 22.05 11.35
N GLN A 23 -12.12 21.47 10.51
CA GLN A 23 -10.98 20.68 10.96
C GLN A 23 -9.97 21.50 11.80
N ARG A 24 -9.83 22.80 11.50
CA ARG A 24 -8.87 23.69 12.19
C ARG A 24 -9.44 24.36 13.44
N ARG A 25 -10.74 24.64 13.48
CA ARG A 25 -11.39 25.38 14.58
C ARG A 25 -12.05 24.50 15.63
N GLY A 26 -12.42 23.26 15.30
CA GLY A 26 -13.10 22.36 16.23
C GLY A 26 -14.45 22.91 16.72
N ALA A 27 -14.91 22.38 17.87
CA ALA A 27 -16.27 22.52 18.42
C ALA A 27 -16.84 23.96 18.56
N ASP A 28 -16.00 24.99 18.49
CA ASP A 28 -16.42 26.39 18.67
C ASP A 28 -17.13 26.99 17.44
N ALA A 29 -17.02 26.36 16.26
CA ALA A 29 -17.64 26.83 15.01
C ALA A 29 -18.56 25.80 14.32
N GLU A 30 -18.81 24.67 14.99
CA GLU A 30 -19.42 23.47 14.43
C GLU A 30 -20.84 23.71 13.89
N VAL A 31 -21.74 24.28 14.69
CA VAL A 31 -23.15 24.42 14.29
C VAL A 31 -23.33 25.36 13.09
N ALA A 32 -22.62 26.49 13.06
CA ALA A 32 -22.75 27.46 11.97
C ALA A 32 -22.11 26.96 10.67
N ILE A 33 -20.98 26.23 10.78
CA ILE A 33 -20.32 25.65 9.59
C ILE A 33 -21.14 24.48 9.04
N ASP A 34 -21.74 23.65 9.91
CA ASP A 34 -22.59 22.54 9.49
C ASP A 34 -23.86 23.01 8.79
N GLU A 35 -24.50 24.09 9.27
CA GLU A 35 -25.63 24.71 8.57
C GLU A 35 -25.23 25.20 7.17
N MET A 36 -24.09 25.89 7.05
CA MET A 36 -23.59 26.38 5.76
C MET A 36 -23.19 25.23 4.81
N LEU A 37 -22.61 24.16 5.34
CA LEU A 37 -22.27 22.95 4.58
C LEU A 37 -23.53 22.27 4.05
N ALA A 38 -24.56 22.10 4.88
CA ALA A 38 -25.82 21.49 4.47
C ALA A 38 -26.47 22.25 3.30
N ASP A 39 -26.52 23.59 3.37
CA ASP A 39 -27.08 24.42 2.31
C ASP A 39 -26.29 24.32 0.99
N LYS A 40 -24.95 24.28 1.08
CA LYS A 40 -24.06 24.19 -0.09
C LYS A 40 -24.10 22.80 -0.74
N ILE A 41 -24.17 21.74 0.07
CA ILE A 41 -24.35 20.37 -0.40
C ILE A 41 -25.71 20.20 -1.07
N ALA A 42 -26.78 20.81 -0.53
CA ALA A 42 -28.10 20.78 -1.16
C ALA A 42 -28.11 21.47 -2.53
N GLN A 43 -27.41 22.60 -2.67
CA GLN A 43 -27.21 23.28 -3.96
C GLN A 43 -26.47 22.37 -4.96
N LEU A 44 -25.42 21.70 -4.51
CA LEU A 44 -24.63 20.79 -5.34
C LEU A 44 -25.44 19.56 -5.79
N ALA A 45 -26.22 18.98 -4.87
CA ALA A 45 -27.11 17.86 -5.14
C ALA A 45 -28.30 18.24 -6.04
N GLY A 46 -28.71 19.51 -6.05
CA GLY A 46 -29.73 20.02 -6.98
C GLY A 46 -29.29 19.95 -8.44
N ASP A 47 -28.00 20.19 -8.71
CA ASP A 47 -27.41 20.06 -10.05
C ASP A 47 -27.22 18.59 -10.47
N PHE A 48 -27.01 17.69 -9.50
CA PHE A 48 -26.87 16.25 -9.72
C PHE A 48 -27.90 15.48 -8.88
N PRO A 49 -29.15 15.37 -9.34
CA PRO A 49 -30.16 14.61 -8.62
C PRO A 49 -29.62 13.20 -8.37
N VAL A 50 -29.65 12.79 -7.09
CA VAL A 50 -29.19 11.47 -6.65
C VAL A 50 -29.82 10.43 -7.57
N ARG A 51 -28.98 9.79 -8.38
CA ARG A 51 -29.38 8.63 -9.18
C ARG A 51 -29.77 7.55 -8.19
N GLY A 52 -31.07 7.30 -8.10
CA GLY A 52 -31.78 6.24 -7.37
C GLY A 52 -30.97 5.51 -6.30
N ALA A 53 -31.43 5.62 -5.05
CA ALA A 53 -31.05 4.75 -3.96
C ALA A 53 -31.24 3.26 -4.33
N GLU A 54 -30.25 2.67 -4.99
CA GLU A 54 -30.00 1.24 -4.91
C GLU A 54 -29.39 1.02 -3.52
N SER A 55 -30.28 0.81 -2.56
CA SER A 55 -29.96 0.39 -1.21
C SER A 55 -29.23 -0.96 -1.28
N TYR A 56 -27.91 -0.95 -1.29
CA TYR A 56 -27.15 -2.11 -0.86
C TYR A 56 -27.28 -2.21 0.65
N SER A 57 -28.38 -2.83 1.11
CA SER A 57 -28.46 -3.32 2.48
C SER A 57 -27.41 -4.40 2.64
N VAL A 58 -26.24 -4.03 3.16
CA VAL A 58 -25.30 -5.00 3.73
C VAL A 58 -25.99 -5.54 4.98
N THR A 59 -26.65 -6.68 4.82
CA THR A 59 -27.10 -7.50 5.95
C THR A 59 -25.88 -7.94 6.74
N GLU A 60 -25.90 -7.67 8.04
CA GLU A 60 -24.96 -8.18 9.03
C GLU A 60 -24.68 -9.68 8.81
N PRO A 61 -23.41 -10.14 8.86
CA PRO A 61 -23.13 -11.55 8.90
C PRO A 61 -23.43 -12.07 10.32
N VAL A 62 -24.52 -12.82 10.43
CA VAL A 62 -24.81 -13.71 11.56
C VAL A 62 -23.64 -14.68 11.71
N HIS A 63 -22.91 -14.55 12.82
CA HIS A 63 -21.90 -15.51 13.24
C HIS A 63 -22.61 -16.79 13.69
N ALA A 64 -22.75 -17.74 12.76
CA ALA A 64 -23.15 -19.11 13.08
C ALA A 64 -21.87 -19.94 13.26
N GLU A 65 -21.46 -20.13 14.52
CA GLU A 65 -20.60 -21.25 14.88
C GLU A 65 -21.39 -22.56 14.64
N GLU A 66 -20.98 -23.31 13.63
CA GLU A 66 -21.12 -24.77 13.65
C GLU A 66 -19.73 -25.38 13.50
N ALA A 67 -19.21 -25.90 14.60
CA ALA A 67 -18.09 -26.81 14.61
C ALA A 67 -18.54 -28.20 14.12
N PRO A 68 -17.74 -28.90 13.29
CA PRO A 68 -17.77 -30.34 13.25
C PRO A 68 -16.55 -30.90 13.97
N VAL A 69 -16.86 -31.52 15.10
CA VAL A 69 -16.07 -32.56 15.77
C VAL A 69 -15.65 -33.65 14.77
N ILE A 70 -14.37 -34.01 14.74
CA ILE A 70 -13.92 -35.32 14.28
C ILE A 70 -13.02 -35.92 15.36
N ALA A 71 -13.48 -37.02 15.92
CA ALA A 71 -12.85 -37.82 16.96
C ALA A 71 -12.24 -39.10 16.37
N SER A 72 -11.09 -39.53 16.95
CA SER A 72 -10.47 -40.88 17.00
C SER A 72 -10.13 -41.60 15.68
N ASP A 73 -9.09 -42.43 15.53
CA ASP A 73 -8.33 -43.32 16.42
C ASP A 73 -6.91 -43.53 15.80
N SER A 74 -5.80 -43.51 16.54
CA SER A 74 -5.20 -44.54 17.42
C SER A 74 -4.57 -45.75 16.73
N ASN A 75 -3.23 -45.81 16.70
CA ASN A 75 -2.33 -47.00 16.75
C ASN A 75 -0.90 -46.65 16.30
N ASP A 76 0.21 -47.27 16.74
CA ASP A 76 0.71 -47.83 18.00
C ASP A 76 2.22 -48.15 17.74
N ALA A 77 3.04 -47.96 18.77
CA ALA A 77 4.31 -48.62 19.12
C ALA A 77 5.57 -48.73 18.22
N CYS A 78 6.69 -48.42 18.91
CA CYS A 78 8.05 -49.02 18.92
C CYS A 78 9.04 -48.72 17.76
N GLU A 79 10.35 -48.56 17.97
CA GLU A 79 11.23 -49.00 19.07
C GLU A 79 12.51 -48.12 19.17
N ALA A 80 13.21 -48.28 20.30
CA ALA A 80 14.43 -47.62 20.81
C ALA A 80 15.65 -47.67 19.85
N SER A 81 16.80 -46.99 20.05
CA SER A 81 17.62 -46.97 21.26
C SER A 81 18.95 -46.17 21.11
N LEU A 82 19.52 -45.74 22.25
CA LEU A 82 20.93 -45.38 22.58
C LEU A 82 21.45 -43.98 22.17
N LYS A 83 22.19 -43.19 22.97
CA LYS A 83 22.69 -43.18 24.38
C LYS A 83 23.18 -41.73 24.65
N ALA A 84 22.73 -41.04 25.70
CA ALA A 84 23.38 -40.87 27.02
C ALA A 84 24.87 -40.42 27.03
N ALA A 85 25.11 -39.18 27.47
CA ALA A 85 26.12 -38.85 28.48
C ALA A 85 25.70 -37.55 29.19
N ASP A 86 25.64 -37.66 30.51
CA ASP A 86 25.08 -36.75 31.51
C ASP A 86 26.22 -36.11 32.34
N GLY A 87 25.92 -35.02 33.04
CA GLY A 87 26.66 -34.55 34.23
C GLY A 87 27.01 -33.06 34.17
N ALA A 88 26.22 -32.15 34.75
CA ALA A 88 26.20 -31.78 36.18
C ALA A 88 27.47 -31.00 36.60
N VAL A 89 27.48 -29.96 37.44
CA VAL A 89 26.51 -29.25 38.29
C VAL A 89 27.22 -27.96 38.79
N ALA A 90 26.43 -26.90 38.94
CA ALA A 90 26.44 -25.77 39.91
C ALA A 90 27.72 -25.23 40.63
N ALA A 91 27.54 -23.95 41.03
CA ALA A 91 28.13 -23.21 42.17
C ALA A 91 29.51 -22.54 41.90
N SER A 92 29.86 -21.33 42.34
CA SER A 92 29.24 -20.29 43.19
C SER A 92 30.18 -19.06 43.19
N ALA A 93 29.65 -17.91 43.62
CA ALA A 93 30.29 -16.78 44.32
C ALA A 93 31.04 -15.67 43.51
N VAL A 94 30.53 -14.42 43.47
CA VAL A 94 30.74 -13.21 44.35
C VAL A 94 32.23 -12.78 44.41
N GLU A 95 32.70 -11.56 44.10
CA GLU A 95 32.39 -10.17 44.54
C GLU A 95 32.88 -9.16 43.48
N GLU A 96 32.11 -8.10 43.15
CA GLU A 96 32.18 -6.70 43.65
C GLU A 96 33.43 -5.94 43.11
N GLU A 97 33.30 -4.86 42.33
CA GLU A 97 33.20 -3.49 42.86
C GLU A 97 32.73 -2.46 41.80
N VAL A 98 31.75 -1.66 42.22
CA VAL A 98 31.63 -0.19 42.13
C VAL A 98 31.72 0.53 40.77
N ALA A 99 30.58 1.12 40.37
CA ALA A 99 30.46 2.58 40.22
C ALA A 99 28.99 2.99 40.03
N GLU A 100 28.43 3.68 41.03
CA GLU A 100 27.19 4.44 40.92
C GLU A 100 27.33 5.58 39.90
N SER A 101 26.42 5.65 38.94
CA SER A 101 25.86 6.94 38.53
C SER A 101 24.39 6.75 38.19
N ASN A 102 23.56 7.51 38.88
CA ASN A 102 22.11 7.46 38.87
C ASN A 102 21.61 8.53 37.89
N GLY A 103 20.78 8.20 36.89
CA GLY A 103 20.22 9.24 36.03
C GLY A 103 19.57 8.87 34.68
N VAL A 104 18.42 8.16 34.71
CA VAL A 104 17.23 8.41 33.86
C VAL A 104 17.27 8.04 32.35
N LYS A 105 16.51 6.97 32.03
CA LYS A 105 15.66 6.66 30.84
C LYS A 105 16.28 6.29 29.48
N GLU A 106 15.88 5.11 29.02
CA GLU A 106 15.89 4.60 27.63
C GLU A 106 14.45 4.12 27.29
N PRO A 107 14.11 3.68 26.06
CA PRO A 107 14.39 4.11 24.69
C PRO A 107 13.08 4.75 24.11
N VAL A 108 12.87 5.23 22.88
CA VAL A 108 12.95 4.61 21.55
C VAL A 108 12.70 5.74 20.52
N ALA A 109 13.35 5.66 19.35
CA ALA A 109 13.07 6.45 18.15
C ALA A 109 11.69 6.06 17.51
N PRO A 110 11.16 6.71 16.44
CA PRO A 110 11.87 7.03 15.21
C PRO A 110 11.67 8.44 14.64
N VAL A 111 12.67 8.80 13.85
CA VAL A 111 12.75 9.87 12.87
C VAL A 111 11.65 9.68 11.81
N SER A 112 10.88 10.74 11.53
CA SER A 112 10.07 10.82 10.31
C SER A 112 10.47 12.08 9.57
N SER A 113 11.55 11.96 8.80
CA SER A 113 11.94 12.89 7.75
C SER A 113 10.81 12.98 6.72
N ARG A 114 10.02 14.04 6.82
CA ARG A 114 9.07 14.46 5.80
C ARG A 114 9.87 14.91 4.57
N VAL A 115 10.03 14.02 3.60
CA VAL A 115 10.51 14.39 2.27
C VAL A 115 9.35 15.07 1.56
N GLU A 116 9.45 16.38 1.42
CA GLU A 116 8.65 17.17 0.49
C GLU A 116 9.03 16.72 -0.93
N VAL A 117 8.12 16.07 -1.63
CA VAL A 117 8.22 15.90 -3.08
C VAL A 117 7.91 17.27 -3.67
N CYS A 118 8.95 18.06 -3.90
CA CYS A 118 8.89 19.26 -4.72
C CYS A 118 8.46 18.86 -6.13
N GLU A 119 7.30 19.33 -6.58
CA GLU A 119 6.91 19.27 -7.99
C GLU A 119 7.96 20.03 -8.81
N ALA A 120 8.74 19.27 -9.58
CA ALA A 120 9.85 19.79 -10.36
C ALA A 120 9.34 20.64 -11.53
N ASP A 121 10.00 21.78 -11.75
CA ASP A 121 9.87 22.65 -12.91
C ASP A 121 9.99 21.88 -14.25
N ASP A 122 8.86 21.48 -14.83
CA ASP A 122 8.77 20.79 -16.14
C ASP A 122 9.01 21.73 -17.35
N SER A 123 9.46 22.97 -17.12
CA SER A 123 9.53 24.01 -18.15
C SER A 123 10.87 24.12 -18.89
N GLN A 124 11.92 23.35 -18.53
CA GLN A 124 13.26 23.46 -19.15
C GLN A 124 13.92 22.15 -19.61
N LEU A 125 13.15 21.08 -19.81
CA LEU A 125 13.70 19.79 -20.26
C LEU A 125 13.80 19.73 -21.79
N THR A 126 14.92 19.22 -22.31
CA THR A 126 15.12 18.99 -23.75
C THR A 126 14.09 17.97 -24.27
N LEU A 127 13.82 17.98 -25.58
CA LEU A 127 12.81 17.09 -26.18
C LEU A 127 13.11 15.60 -25.91
N ASP A 128 14.38 15.22 -25.91
CA ASP A 128 14.82 13.86 -25.59
C ASP A 128 14.56 13.49 -24.13
N GLU A 129 14.77 14.42 -23.19
CA GLU A 129 14.48 14.18 -21.78
C GLU A 129 12.98 14.06 -21.52
N LYS A 130 12.15 14.84 -22.23
CA LYS A 130 10.68 14.69 -22.18
C LYS A 130 10.24 13.34 -22.73
N LEU A 131 10.84 12.88 -23.81
CA LEU A 131 10.51 11.59 -24.41
C LEU A 131 10.94 10.42 -23.52
N ALA A 132 12.12 10.49 -22.88
CA ALA A 132 12.57 9.50 -21.90
C ALA A 132 11.66 9.47 -20.66
N ARG A 133 11.29 10.63 -20.11
CA ARG A 133 10.34 10.72 -18.99
C ARG A 133 8.94 10.24 -19.38
N GLN A 134 8.51 10.44 -20.62
CA GLN A 134 7.24 9.90 -21.11
C GLN A 134 7.31 8.37 -21.19
N ARG A 135 8.35 7.79 -21.80
CA ARG A 135 8.54 6.33 -21.84
C ARG A 135 8.57 5.69 -20.46
N ALA A 136 9.26 6.33 -19.51
CA ALA A 136 9.25 5.90 -18.11
C ALA A 136 7.86 6.01 -17.47
N LYS A 137 7.15 7.13 -17.64
CA LYS A 137 5.78 7.26 -17.14
C LYS A 137 4.79 6.31 -17.84
N ASP A 138 5.10 5.87 -19.05
CA ASP A 138 4.22 5.01 -19.84
C ASP A 138 4.19 3.58 -19.29
N ILE A 139 5.31 3.03 -18.79
CA ILE A 139 5.28 1.66 -18.25
C ILE A 139 4.50 1.60 -16.93
N PHE A 140 4.70 2.59 -16.04
CA PHE A 140 3.94 2.68 -14.79
C PHE A 140 2.43 2.91 -15.02
N ARG A 141 2.06 3.44 -16.18
CA ARG A 141 0.68 3.67 -16.61
C ARG A 141 0.08 2.49 -17.36
N ALA A 142 0.91 1.59 -17.91
CA ALA A 142 0.46 0.36 -18.57
C ALA A 142 -0.21 -0.62 -17.58
N PHE A 143 0.20 -0.60 -16.31
CA PHE A 143 -0.40 -1.42 -15.26
C PHE A 143 -1.66 -0.79 -14.67
N THR A 144 -2.76 -1.55 -14.64
CA THR A 144 -3.95 -1.14 -13.89
C THR A 144 -3.71 -1.22 -12.39
N LEU A 145 -4.56 -0.57 -11.59
CA LEU A 145 -4.46 -0.62 -10.13
C LEU A 145 -4.52 -2.08 -9.62
N ASN A 146 -5.38 -2.90 -10.21
CA ASN A 146 -5.52 -4.31 -9.84
C ASN A 146 -4.26 -5.11 -10.18
N ASP A 147 -3.65 -4.85 -11.33
CA ASP A 147 -2.41 -5.51 -11.77
C ASP A 147 -1.26 -5.18 -10.82
N LYS A 148 -1.13 -3.91 -10.41
CA LYS A 148 -0.12 -3.49 -9.43
C LYS A 148 -0.23 -4.26 -8.12
N PHE A 149 -1.45 -4.41 -7.58
CA PHE A 149 -1.65 -5.19 -6.35
C PHE A 149 -1.37 -6.68 -6.54
N ARG A 150 -1.81 -7.27 -7.66
CA ARG A 150 -1.58 -8.70 -7.95
C ARG A 150 -0.09 -8.99 -8.08
N PHE A 151 0.63 -8.25 -8.92
CA PHE A 151 2.05 -8.51 -9.20
C PHE A 151 2.93 -8.22 -7.99
N ARG A 152 2.63 -7.16 -7.22
CA ARG A 152 3.35 -6.90 -5.97
C ARG A 152 3.25 -8.07 -4.99
N ARG A 153 2.05 -8.61 -4.80
CA ARG A 153 1.81 -9.72 -3.87
C ARG A 153 2.45 -11.03 -4.34
N GLU A 154 2.33 -11.33 -5.63
CA GLU A 154 2.70 -12.64 -6.18
C GLU A 154 4.18 -12.72 -6.61
N LEU A 155 4.77 -11.61 -7.07
CA LEU A 155 6.13 -11.59 -7.62
C LEU A 155 7.15 -10.88 -6.70
N PHE A 156 6.71 -9.87 -5.94
CA PHE A 156 7.60 -8.98 -5.17
C PHE A 156 7.35 -9.02 -3.65
N ARG A 157 6.69 -10.08 -3.14
CA ARG A 157 6.46 -10.28 -1.69
C ARG A 157 5.80 -9.07 -0.99
N ASP A 158 4.85 -8.43 -1.67
CA ASP A 158 4.16 -7.20 -1.27
C ASP A 158 5.04 -5.93 -1.20
N SER A 159 6.33 -6.01 -1.56
CA SER A 159 7.24 -4.88 -1.64
C SER A 159 6.87 -3.95 -2.79
N GLN A 160 6.49 -2.71 -2.47
CA GLN A 160 6.26 -1.67 -3.48
C GLN A 160 7.58 -1.20 -4.09
N GLU A 161 8.64 -1.14 -3.29
CA GLU A 161 9.96 -0.64 -3.71
C GLU A 161 10.58 -1.54 -4.78
N GLU A 162 10.58 -2.86 -4.56
CA GLU A 162 11.12 -3.83 -5.52
C GLU A 162 10.34 -3.81 -6.86
N PHE A 163 9.01 -3.66 -6.79
CA PHE A 163 8.17 -3.54 -7.99
C PHE A 163 8.48 -2.26 -8.77
N ASP A 164 8.57 -1.11 -8.08
CA ASP A 164 8.84 0.16 -8.74
C ASP A 164 10.26 0.21 -9.32
N ASP A 165 11.25 -0.40 -8.64
CA ASP A 165 12.62 -0.45 -9.13
C ASP A 165 12.74 -1.39 -10.35
N ALA A 166 12.07 -2.54 -10.36
CA ALA A 166 11.98 -3.40 -11.54
C ALA A 166 11.36 -2.64 -12.73
N LEU A 167 10.29 -1.88 -12.51
CA LEU A 167 9.67 -1.08 -13.57
C LEU A 167 10.58 0.06 -14.07
N LYS A 168 11.38 0.70 -13.20
CA LYS A 168 12.36 1.70 -13.64
C LYS A 168 13.40 1.08 -14.55
N VAL A 169 13.96 -0.07 -14.18
CA VAL A 169 14.96 -0.78 -14.99
C VAL A 169 14.37 -1.15 -16.35
N ILE A 170 13.16 -1.74 -16.38
CA ILE A 170 12.49 -2.09 -17.64
C ILE A 170 12.18 -0.83 -18.47
N SER A 171 11.93 0.32 -17.84
CA SER A 171 11.68 1.57 -18.56
C SER A 171 12.91 2.17 -19.25
N GLU A 172 14.10 1.83 -18.76
CA GLU A 172 15.38 2.26 -19.35
C GLU A 172 15.76 1.37 -20.55
N MET A 173 15.24 0.15 -20.60
CA MET A 173 15.45 -0.80 -21.71
C MET A 173 14.71 -0.34 -22.96
N SER A 174 15.23 -0.75 -24.13
CA SER A 174 14.68 -0.35 -25.44
C SER A 174 14.03 -1.50 -26.22
N ASN A 175 14.18 -2.73 -25.75
CA ASN A 175 13.71 -3.92 -26.46
C ASN A 175 13.05 -4.91 -25.50
N VAL A 176 11.98 -5.56 -25.98
CA VAL A 176 11.25 -6.60 -25.23
C VAL A 176 12.16 -7.74 -24.79
N GLY A 177 13.07 -8.19 -25.66
CA GLY A 177 13.97 -9.30 -25.34
C GLY A 177 14.97 -9.00 -24.21
N GLU A 178 15.33 -7.73 -24.01
CA GLU A 178 16.18 -7.31 -22.89
C GLU A 178 15.38 -7.32 -21.58
N ALA A 179 14.11 -6.89 -21.65
CA ALA A 179 13.19 -6.97 -20.52
C ALA A 179 12.85 -8.43 -20.14
N GLU A 180 12.74 -9.34 -21.11
CA GLU A 180 12.56 -10.78 -20.85
C GLU A 180 13.74 -11.36 -20.08
N GLU A 181 14.96 -11.08 -20.52
CA GLU A 181 16.19 -11.54 -19.86
C GLU A 181 16.25 -11.00 -18.41
N TYR A 182 15.94 -9.72 -18.21
CA TYR A 182 15.88 -9.14 -16.87
C TYR A 182 14.84 -9.80 -15.95
N VAL A 183 13.64 -10.09 -16.48
CA VAL A 183 12.54 -10.70 -15.71
C VAL A 183 12.85 -12.15 -15.35
N TYR A 184 13.45 -12.93 -16.25
CA TYR A 184 13.69 -14.35 -16.02
C TYR A 184 15.04 -14.65 -15.38
N ASP A 185 16.10 -13.94 -15.76
CA ASP A 185 17.46 -14.23 -15.31
C ASP A 185 17.82 -13.40 -14.06
N ASP A 186 17.64 -12.07 -14.10
CA ASP A 186 18.03 -11.20 -12.98
C ASP A 186 17.03 -11.27 -11.80
N LEU A 187 15.73 -11.19 -12.10
CA LEU A 187 14.68 -11.33 -11.09
C LEU A 187 14.37 -12.79 -10.74
N CYS A 188 14.93 -13.75 -11.51
CA CYS A 188 14.73 -15.19 -11.30
C CYS A 188 13.23 -15.59 -11.23
N LEU A 189 12.37 -14.92 -12.01
CA LEU A 189 10.93 -15.21 -11.99
C LEU A 189 10.62 -16.43 -12.85
N ASP A 190 9.75 -17.29 -12.33
CA ASP A 190 9.38 -18.53 -13.02
C ASP A 190 8.51 -18.24 -14.26
N PRO A 191 8.96 -18.54 -15.49
CA PRO A 191 8.19 -18.28 -16.71
C PRO A 191 6.91 -19.12 -16.77
N GLU A 192 6.80 -20.20 -15.98
CA GLU A 192 5.60 -21.03 -15.92
C GLU A 192 4.51 -20.46 -15.01
N ASN A 193 4.84 -19.51 -14.15
CA ASN A 193 3.87 -18.87 -13.26
C ASN A 193 2.93 -17.96 -14.08
N GLU A 194 1.62 -18.13 -13.87
CA GLU A 194 0.59 -17.32 -14.54
C GLU A 194 0.75 -15.82 -14.25
N ALA A 195 1.18 -15.47 -13.03
CA ALA A 195 1.42 -14.08 -12.64
C ALA A 195 2.57 -13.45 -13.45
N VAL A 196 3.63 -14.22 -13.72
CA VAL A 196 4.80 -13.78 -14.50
C VAL A 196 4.42 -13.63 -15.97
N LYS A 197 3.65 -14.57 -16.54
CA LYS A 197 3.12 -14.48 -17.91
C LYS A 197 2.26 -13.22 -18.09
N ALA A 198 1.35 -12.98 -17.15
CA ALA A 198 0.49 -11.79 -17.18
C ALA A 198 1.28 -10.48 -16.98
N PHE A 199 2.33 -10.49 -16.15
CA PHE A 199 3.23 -9.35 -15.99
C PHE A 199 3.97 -9.05 -17.31
N MET A 200 4.53 -10.08 -17.93
CA MET A 200 5.24 -9.95 -19.20
C MET A 200 4.31 -9.49 -20.33
N ASP A 201 3.05 -9.95 -20.37
CA ASP A 201 2.05 -9.47 -21.34
C ASP A 201 1.80 -7.96 -21.27
N VAL A 202 1.88 -7.37 -20.06
CA VAL A 202 1.73 -5.92 -19.89
C VAL A 202 3.01 -5.20 -20.32
N VAL A 203 4.17 -5.75 -20.01
CA VAL A 203 5.47 -5.24 -20.45
C VAL A 203 5.58 -5.23 -21.98
N ILE A 204 5.20 -6.32 -22.64
CA ILE A 204 5.20 -6.43 -24.12
C ILE A 204 4.29 -5.39 -24.77
N LYS A 205 3.15 -5.04 -24.15
CA LYS A 205 2.23 -4.01 -24.68
C LYS A 205 2.78 -2.59 -24.55
N HIS A 206 3.79 -2.37 -23.72
CA HIS A 206 4.38 -1.06 -23.49
C HIS A 206 5.48 -0.70 -24.50
N PHE A 207 6.26 -1.69 -24.95
CA PHE A 207 7.29 -1.55 -25.97
C PHE A 207 6.72 -1.41 -27.39
#